data_AF-A0A919HGN0-F1
#
_entry.id   AF-A0A919HGN0-F1
#
_cell.length_a   1.000
_cell.length_b   1.000
_cell.length_c   1.000
_cell.angle_alpha   90.00
_cell.angle_beta   90.00
_cell.angle_gamma   90.00
#
_symmetry.space_group_name_H-M   'P 1'
#
loop_
_entity.id
_entity.type
_entity.pdbx_description
1 polymer ?
#
loop_
_entity_poly.entity_id
_entity_poly.type
_entity_poly.pdbx_seq_one_letter_code
_entity_poly.pdbx_strand_id
1 'polypeptide(L)'
;MHVVDLEASTGEGEWRRPGRQSNGDSLEVICAHDADKLECLIQAVEYREQGYANVQPWTDSSLAKLKTASAQALAEAALNMTSIEWQQTYLR
;
A
#
# COMPACT_ATOMS: atom_id res chain seq x y z
N MET A 1 7.41 -8.08 27.59
CA MET A 1 7.41 -8.12 26.12
C MET A 1 6.67 -6.88 25.66
N HIS A 2 7.43 -5.82 25.41
CA HIS A 2 6.90 -4.47 25.26
C HIS A 2 6.25 -4.34 23.88
N VAL A 3 4.93 -4.24 23.89
CA VAL A 3 4.22 -3.34 22.96
C VAL A 3 4.93 -2.00 23.06
N VAL A 4 5.49 -1.53 21.96
CA VAL A 4 6.00 -0.17 21.88
C VAL A 4 4.81 0.77 21.95
N ASP A 5 4.52 1.21 23.17
CA ASP A 5 3.91 2.50 23.44
C ASP A 5 4.67 3.56 22.65
N LEU A 6 3.99 4.24 21.74
CA LEU A 6 4.40 5.57 21.29
C LEU A 6 3.38 6.54 21.87
N GLU A 7 3.63 6.93 23.12
CA GLU A 7 2.93 8.03 23.75
C GLU A 7 3.15 9.32 22.95
N ALA A 8 2.07 10.10 22.90
CA ALA A 8 2.04 11.46 22.41
C ALA A 8 3.08 12.33 23.15
N SER A 9 4.16 12.68 22.45
CA SER A 9 5.03 13.78 22.84
C SER A 9 4.65 15.03 22.05
N THR A 10 4.16 16.02 22.79
CA THR A 10 3.89 17.38 22.34
C THR A 10 5.19 18.02 21.85
N GLY A 11 5.45 17.91 20.56
CA GLY A 11 6.45 18.67 19.84
C GLY A 11 5.76 19.25 18.60
N GLU A 12 5.67 20.56 18.54
CA GLU A 12 5.19 21.25 17.33
C GLU A 12 6.04 20.80 16.13
N GLY A 13 5.40 20.09 15.21
CA GLY A 13 6.07 19.46 14.08
C GLY A 13 5.04 18.88 13.12
N GLU A 14 4.49 19.75 12.27
CA GLU A 14 4.09 19.39 10.90
C GLU A 14 3.15 18.17 10.69
N TRP A 15 2.16 17.93 11.54
CA TRP A 15 1.10 16.93 11.26
C TRP A 15 -0.03 17.45 10.37
N ARG A 16 0.23 18.42 9.49
CA ARG A 16 -0.83 19.09 8.74
C ARG A 16 -0.53 19.29 7.26
N ARG A 17 -0.40 18.18 6.55
CA ARG A 17 -0.86 18.11 5.16
C ARG A 17 -1.63 16.80 4.94
N PRO A 18 -2.97 16.77 5.12
CA PRO A 18 -3.75 15.83 4.32
C PRO A 18 -3.32 16.07 2.87
N GLY A 19 -2.70 15.06 2.27
CA GLY A 19 -2.21 15.13 0.90
C GLY A 19 -3.30 15.73 0.03
N ARG A 20 -3.07 16.97 -0.42
CA ARG A 20 -3.98 17.68 -1.31
C ARG A 20 -4.02 16.86 -2.60
N GLN A 21 -5.11 16.12 -2.81
CA GLN A 21 -5.44 15.56 -4.12
C GLN A 21 -6.00 16.74 -4.93
N SER A 22 -5.10 17.52 -5.54
CA SER A 22 -5.53 18.65 -6.37
C SER A 22 -6.11 18.10 -7.66
N ASN A 23 -7.44 18.14 -7.75
CA ASN A 23 -8.25 17.87 -8.94
C ASN A 23 -8.08 16.43 -9.48
N GLY A 24 -9.02 15.56 -9.12
CA GLY A 24 -8.98 14.10 -9.30
C GLY A 24 -8.99 13.55 -10.75
N ASP A 25 -8.61 14.37 -11.74
CA ASP A 25 -8.65 14.02 -13.16
C ASP A 25 -7.27 14.02 -13.85
N SER A 26 -6.19 14.48 -13.18
CA SER A 26 -4.85 14.36 -13.78
C SER A 26 -4.33 12.92 -13.66
N LEU A 27 -3.66 12.46 -14.71
CA LEU A 27 -3.09 11.11 -14.77
C LEU A 27 -2.08 10.86 -13.63
N GLU A 28 -1.33 11.89 -13.23
CA GLU A 28 -0.36 11.82 -12.13
C GLU A 28 -1.05 11.58 -10.78
N VAL A 29 -2.23 12.17 -10.56
CA VAL A 29 -3.01 11.97 -9.32
C VAL A 29 -3.57 10.55 -9.28
N ILE A 30 -4.04 10.04 -10.43
CA ILE A 30 -4.51 8.65 -10.56
C ILE A 30 -3.36 7.67 -10.31
N CYS A 31 -2.20 7.88 -10.96
CA CYS A 31 -1.03 7.04 -10.78
C CYS A 31 -0.52 7.07 -9.33
N ALA A 32 -0.49 8.23 -8.68
CA ALA A 32 -0.08 8.35 -7.27
C ALA A 32 -1.05 7.61 -6.33
N HIS A 33 -2.36 7.68 -6.61
CA HIS A 33 -3.35 6.90 -5.86
C HIS A 33 -3.21 5.41 -6.05
N ASP A 34 -2.99 4.95 -7.29
CA ASP A 34 -2.77 3.54 -7.57
C ASP A 34 -1.50 3.04 -6.89
N ALA A 35 -0.42 3.83 -6.89
CA ALA A 35 0.83 3.49 -6.20
C ALA A 35 0.64 3.33 -4.68
N ASP A 36 -0.10 4.24 -4.03
CA ASP A 36 -0.45 4.13 -2.60
C ASP A 36 -1.25 2.84 -2.29
N LYS A 37 -2.12 2.42 -3.21
CA LYS A 37 -2.90 1.19 -3.05
C LYS A 37 -2.08 -0.06 -3.29
N LEU A 38 -1.14 -0.02 -4.24
CA LEU A 38 -0.19 -1.10 -4.49
C LEU A 38 0.74 -1.33 -3.31
N GLU A 39 1.22 -0.26 -2.67
CA GLU A 39 2.03 -0.38 -1.45
C GLU A 39 1.25 -1.11 -0.34
N CYS A 40 0.01 -0.69 -0.10
CA CYS A 40 -0.86 -1.33 0.88
C CYS A 40 -1.13 -2.82 0.56
N LEU A 41 -1.22 -3.18 -0.73
CA LEU A 41 -1.39 -4.56 -1.17
C LEU A 41 -0.15 -5.41 -0.88
N ILE A 42 1.04 -4.90 -1.16
CA ILE A 42 2.30 -5.61 -0.91
C ILE A 42 2.48 -5.85 0.60
N GLN A 43 2.18 -4.83 1.42
CA GLN A 43 2.16 -5.00 2.87
C GLN A 43 1.20 -6.12 3.30
N ALA A 44 -0.01 -6.17 2.74
CA ALA A 44 -0.96 -7.24 3.04
C ALA A 44 -0.43 -8.65 2.68
N VAL A 45 0.31 -8.77 1.57
CA VAL A 45 0.97 -10.03 1.18
C VAL A 45 2.04 -10.43 2.20
N GLU A 46 2.87 -9.50 2.67
CA GLU A 46 3.88 -9.74 3.69
C GLU A 46 3.27 -10.14 5.04
N TYR A 47 2.21 -9.47 5.46
CA TYR A 47 1.49 -9.82 6.69
C TYR A 47 0.85 -11.22 6.60
N ARG A 48 0.32 -11.59 5.43
CA ARG A 48 -0.20 -12.94 5.18
C ARG A 48 0.90 -14.00 5.30
N GLU A 49 2.07 -13.75 4.72
CA GLU A 49 3.23 -14.66 4.80
C GLU A 49 3.73 -14.84 6.25
N GLN A 50 3.59 -13.82 7.08
CA GLN A 50 3.89 -13.88 8.51
C GLN A 50 2.80 -14.63 9.34
N GLY A 51 1.74 -15.12 8.71
CA GLY A 51 0.68 -15.91 9.34
C GLY A 51 -0.56 -15.13 9.76
N TYR A 52 -0.66 -13.83 9.44
CA TYR A 52 -1.85 -13.02 9.74
C TYR A 52 -2.90 -13.18 8.62
N ALA A 53 -3.89 -14.05 8.85
CA ALA A 53 -4.92 -14.40 7.86
C ALA A 53 -5.97 -13.30 7.61
N ASN A 54 -6.08 -12.28 8.47
CA ASN A 54 -7.14 -11.26 8.42
C ASN A 54 -6.87 -10.10 7.44
N VAL A 55 -6.02 -10.29 6.44
CA VAL A 55 -5.65 -9.26 5.46
C VAL A 55 -6.55 -9.21 4.22
N GLN A 56 -7.34 -10.25 3.97
CA GLN A 56 -8.15 -10.39 2.75
C GLN A 56 -9.08 -9.19 2.49
N PRO A 57 -9.79 -8.62 3.49
CA PRO A 57 -10.64 -7.45 3.24
C PRO A 57 -9.86 -6.22 2.74
N TRP A 58 -8.60 -6.08 3.16
CA TRP A 58 -7.74 -4.98 2.72
C TRP A 58 -7.25 -5.21 1.29
N THR A 59 -6.83 -6.43 0.96
CA THR A 59 -6.52 -6.85 -0.41
C THR A 59 -7.67 -6.53 -1.37
N ASP A 60 -8.88 -6.97 -1.05
CA ASP A 60 -10.05 -6.77 -1.90
C ASP A 60 -10.39 -5.28 -2.07
N SER A 61 -10.31 -4.51 -0.98
CA SER A 61 -10.60 -3.08 -1.00
C SER A 61 -9.55 -2.25 -1.75
N SER A 62 -8.29 -2.69 -1.75
CA SER A 62 -7.20 -2.04 -2.47
C SER A 62 -7.28 -2.34 -3.97
N LEU A 63 -7.56 -3.59 -4.35
CA LEU A 63 -7.78 -3.98 -5.75
C LEU A 63 -8.94 -3.21 -6.39
N ALA A 64 -10.06 -3.08 -5.68
CA ALA A 64 -11.24 -2.40 -6.20
C ALA A 64 -11.03 -0.90 -6.48
N LYS A 65 -9.96 -0.30 -5.94
CA LYS A 65 -9.65 1.13 -6.07
C LYS A 65 -8.62 1.43 -7.17
N LEU A 66 -7.98 0.40 -7.75
CA LEU A 66 -6.99 0.56 -8.82
C LEU A 66 -7.65 0.97 -10.13
N LYS A 67 -7.16 2.06 -10.73
CA LYS A 67 -7.75 2.64 -11.94
C LYS A 67 -6.96 2.35 -13.21
N THR A 68 -5.64 2.27 -13.13
CA THR A 68 -4.78 2.06 -14.30
C THR A 68 -4.58 0.57 -14.58
N ALA A 69 -4.52 0.22 -15.87
CA ALA A 69 -4.24 -1.15 -16.31
C ALA A 69 -2.86 -1.63 -15.82
N SER A 70 -1.87 -0.73 -15.78
CA SER A 70 -0.54 -1.00 -15.22
C SER A 70 -0.61 -1.37 -13.74
N ALA A 71 -1.41 -0.66 -12.94
CA ALA A 71 -1.53 -0.97 -11.53
C ALA A 71 -2.26 -2.29 -11.29
N GLN A 72 -3.29 -2.60 -12.09
CA GLN A 72 -3.97 -3.89 -12.01
C GLN A 72 -3.02 -5.06 -12.35
N ALA A 73 -2.20 -4.91 -13.38
CA ALA A 73 -1.19 -5.92 -13.73
C ALA A 73 -0.14 -6.11 -12.64
N LEU A 74 0.32 -5.02 -12.01
CA LEU A 74 1.24 -5.10 -10.86
C LEU A 74 0.58 -5.79 -9.67
N ALA A 75 -0.68 -5.49 -9.38
CA ALA A 75 -1.42 -6.11 -8.29
C ALA A 75 -1.62 -7.61 -8.50
N GLU A 76 -1.94 -8.04 -9.73
CA GLU A 76 -2.06 -9.45 -10.09
C GLU A 76 -0.71 -10.18 -9.91
N ALA A 77 0.38 -9.58 -10.38
CA ALA A 77 1.71 -10.16 -10.22
C ALA A 77 2.11 -10.24 -8.73
N ALA A 78 1.79 -9.23 -7.91
CA ALA A 78 2.09 -9.22 -6.47
C ALA A 78 1.30 -10.27 -5.69
N LEU A 79 0.07 -10.59 -6.12
CA LEU A 79 -0.76 -11.61 -5.46
C LEU A 79 -0.36 -13.04 -5.82
N ASN A 80 0.25 -13.23 -6.98
CA ASN A 80 0.68 -14.53 -7.50
C ASN A 80 2.15 -14.88 -7.18
N MET A 81 2.89 -13.95 -6.56
CA MET A 81 4.28 -14.13 -6.17
C MET A 81 4.43 -13.99 -4.65
N THR A 82 5.47 -14.61 -4.10
CA THR A 82 5.90 -14.32 -2.71
C THR A 82 6.53 -12.93 -2.62
N SER A 83 6.56 -12.33 -1.43
CA SER A 83 7.20 -11.00 -1.23
C SER A 83 8.67 -11.00 -1.67
N ILE A 84 9.39 -12.11 -1.42
CA ILE A 84 10.79 -12.28 -1.84
C ILE A 84 10.91 -12.31 -3.38
N GLU A 85 10.06 -13.06 -4.07
CA GLU A 85 10.06 -13.13 -5.54
C GLU A 85 9.75 -11.77 -6.16
N TRP A 86 8.83 -11.02 -5.57
CA TRP A 86 8.50 -9.66 -5.97
C TRP A 86 9.72 -8.73 -5.88
N GLN A 87 10.39 -8.71 -4.72
CA GLN A 87 11.59 -7.90 -4.51
C GLN A 87 12.70 -8.25 -5.51
N GLN A 88 12.92 -9.54 -5.78
CA GLN A 88 13.97 -9.98 -6.71
C GLN A 88 13.68 -9.62 -8.17
N THR A 89 12.41 -9.54 -8.54
CA THR A 89 11.99 -9.30 -9.92
C THR A 89 11.95 -7.81 -10.26
N TYR A 90 11.53 -6.95 -9.32
CA TYR A 90 11.22 -5.54 -9.62
C TYR A 90 12.09 -4.50 -8.89
N LEU A 91 12.79 -4.86 -7.80
CA LEU A 91 13.55 -3.90 -6.97
C LEU A 91 15.09 -4.06 -7.09
N ARG A 92 15.56 -4.67 -8.17
CA ARG A 92 16.99 -5.00 -8.36
C ARG A 92 17.76 -3.89 -9.09
#